data_AF-A0A7X8I6M7-F1
#
_entry.id   AF-A0A7X8I6M7-F1
#
_cell.length_a   1.000
_cell.length_b   1.000
_cell.length_c   1.000
_cell.angle_alpha   90.00
_cell.angle_beta   90.00
_cell.angle_gamma   90.00
#
_symmetry.space_group_name_H-M   'P 1'
#
loop_
_entity.id
_entity.type
_entity.pdbx_description
1 polymer ?
#
loop_
_entity_poly.entity_id
_entity_poly.type
_entity_poly.pdbx_seq_one_letter_code
_entity_poly.pdbx_strand_id
1 'polypeptide(L)'
;MRAFGNIYRSVKYVIITIIAFFVFQSCTSEKKLPNRNNQIFKENYTYFANDELKISLKYFADYDFQEVYDRNIKRSYDSRVMRKYFKKKYFVYANKTFIEPLFESALFIVPEAKFNKSDLRSFTEHKLENQNIFYQHVDSLDYTKYRIYPYAEQNSFLLFAYKAKNRSHFFNIKEFENYIFPSLTMGANYKKHVLQSPFDAANQSFFAIDSSLNYLAPVAMLEMYKKQFEEQYHVYIQALATYTSFVENHDSLQNYLKFWIDNTKYRLNRDIYFDTSKMAFDESFIEQLKVIADTNRVIMLNENHFVPKDRLMMYNLLDLFAKRGYKYLAIEAIWEDGDTLTQRGYPILSSGFYTREPTMSNMIRKAISLGFKIVNYDAWKGNRDSLQARNIFEKTIQQDSSAKVLVHAGIGHINETREHGKRKNMAGYFYDISGINPFTIDQLEFMPLLHLFENHYVGIIQKNDFPQNGKVINVDAYLLNNLDFENDYFGNSRETFVVKIDSLDNPYEDETFVAYLYIKSEYEQHANKAIPISVKLINYRQEKVIYKIDLCDKNELLFIVRDRFNQIVFVKPVSLIR
;
A
#
# COMPACT_ATOMS: atom_id res chain seq x y z
N MET A 1 65.13 -7.15 48.75
CA MET A 1 65.17 -8.64 48.74
C MET A 1 64.00 -9.10 49.59
N ARG A 2 62.95 -9.66 48.97
CA ARG A 2 62.51 -11.09 49.10
C ARG A 2 62.34 -11.49 50.58
N ALA A 3 61.23 -12.04 51.08
CA ALA A 3 60.13 -12.78 50.46
C ALA A 3 58.94 -12.81 51.46
N PHE A 4 57.69 -12.68 51.02
CA PHE A 4 56.69 -13.77 50.90
C PHE A 4 56.53 -14.61 52.17
N GLY A 5 55.39 -14.59 52.86
CA GLY A 5 54.13 -15.23 52.43
C GLY A 5 54.01 -16.55 53.22
N ASN A 6 52.86 -17.14 53.55
CA ASN A 6 51.47 -16.85 53.24
C ASN A 6 50.63 -17.87 54.09
N ILE A 7 49.42 -17.45 54.47
CA ILE A 7 48.15 -18.20 54.42
C ILE A 7 47.98 -19.46 55.29
N TYR A 8 46.94 -19.42 56.15
CA TYR A 8 46.06 -20.55 56.42
C TYR A 8 44.58 -20.11 56.50
N ARG A 9 43.70 -20.95 55.94
CA ARG A 9 42.22 -20.87 55.98
C ARG A 9 41.71 -21.90 56.99
N SER A 10 40.73 -21.59 57.83
CA SER A 10 39.60 -22.50 58.16
C SER A 10 38.56 -21.88 59.11
N VAL A 11 37.33 -22.40 58.97
CA VAL A 11 36.01 -21.97 59.44
C VAL A 11 35.68 -22.52 60.85
N LYS A 12 35.02 -21.76 61.74
CA LYS A 12 33.70 -22.07 62.39
C LYS A 12 33.33 -21.18 63.60
N TYR A 13 32.18 -20.51 63.42
CA TYR A 13 31.13 -20.02 64.33
C TYR A 13 31.28 -20.06 65.86
N VAL A 14 31.01 -18.90 66.49
CA VAL A 14 30.28 -18.78 67.76
C VAL A 14 29.25 -17.66 67.61
N ILE A 15 28.00 -17.96 67.96
CA ILE A 15 26.81 -17.08 67.98
C ILE A 15 26.78 -16.34 69.31
N ILE A 16 26.64 -15.00 69.30
CA ILE A 16 25.87 -14.25 70.32
C ILE A 16 25.20 -13.03 69.66
N THR A 17 23.87 -13.00 69.80
CA THR A 17 22.89 -11.99 69.38
C THR A 17 22.98 -10.73 70.24
N ILE A 18 23.10 -9.52 69.65
CA ILE A 18 22.53 -8.27 70.20
C ILE A 18 22.02 -7.37 69.06
N ILE A 19 20.80 -6.89 69.29
CA ILE A 19 19.89 -6.07 68.49
C ILE A 19 20.39 -4.62 68.30
N ALA A 20 19.89 -3.96 67.24
CA ALA A 20 19.73 -2.51 67.03
C ALA A 20 20.73 -1.82 66.07
N PHE A 21 20.34 -1.63 64.81
CA PHE A 21 19.72 -0.39 64.32
C PHE A 21 19.46 -0.51 62.80
N PHE A 22 18.20 -0.68 62.43
CA PHE A 22 17.74 -0.52 61.05
C PHE A 22 17.80 0.98 60.68
N VAL A 23 18.84 1.38 59.96
CA VAL A 23 18.75 2.57 59.10
C VAL A 23 18.21 2.07 57.76
N PHE A 24 16.88 2.14 57.59
CA PHE A 24 16.28 2.12 56.27
C PHE A 24 16.70 3.39 55.53
N GLN A 25 17.88 3.37 54.89
CA GLN A 25 18.06 4.18 53.71
C GLN A 25 17.22 3.53 52.60
N SER A 26 16.00 4.04 52.44
CA SER A 26 15.27 3.91 51.18
C SER A 26 16.06 4.63 50.11
N CYS A 27 17.08 3.97 49.56
CA CYS A 27 17.62 4.28 48.25
C CYS A 27 16.56 3.85 47.23
N THR A 28 15.50 4.66 47.07
CA THR A 28 14.76 4.67 45.82
C THR A 28 15.75 5.19 44.77
N SER A 29 16.38 4.29 44.04
CA SER A 29 17.09 4.66 42.83
C SER A 29 16.09 5.43 41.96
N GLU A 30 16.38 6.70 41.65
CA GLU A 30 15.65 7.42 40.59
C GLU A 30 15.78 6.54 39.34
N LYS A 31 14.70 5.83 38.95
CA LYS A 31 14.66 5.07 37.69
C LYS A 31 15.06 6.04 36.57
N LYS A 32 16.24 5.83 35.97
CA LYS A 32 16.69 6.59 34.80
C LYS A 32 15.81 6.25 33.61
N LEU A 33 14.90 7.15 33.21
CA LEU A 33 14.16 7.11 31.94
C LEU A 33 13.89 8.54 31.45
N PRO A 34 13.76 8.82 30.12
CA PRO A 34 12.81 8.08 29.27
C PRO A 34 13.03 7.97 27.73
N ASN A 35 14.27 7.85 27.22
CA ASN A 35 14.51 7.77 25.76
C ASN A 35 14.76 6.38 25.17
N ARG A 36 14.73 5.31 25.95
CA ARG A 36 15.23 4.02 25.45
C ARG A 36 14.25 3.29 24.51
N ASN A 37 12.99 3.71 24.45
CA ASN A 37 11.91 2.98 23.76
C ASN A 37 10.92 3.89 23.01
N ASN A 38 11.31 5.12 22.67
CA ASN A 38 10.49 5.93 21.76
C ASN A 38 10.48 5.26 20.38
N GLN A 39 9.31 5.26 19.75
CA GLN A 39 9.09 4.75 18.40
C GLN A 39 8.34 5.81 17.61
N ILE A 40 8.90 6.17 16.46
CA ILE A 40 8.33 7.14 15.52
C ILE A 40 7.98 6.42 14.23
N PHE A 41 6.70 6.43 13.88
CA PHE A 41 6.19 5.91 12.61
C PHE A 41 5.62 7.10 11.83
N LYS A 42 5.94 7.24 10.56
CA LYS A 42 5.51 8.30 9.63
C LYS A 42 4.77 7.60 8.49
N GLU A 43 3.45 7.66 8.57
CA GLU A 43 2.52 7.15 7.58
C GLU A 43 1.79 8.37 6.97
N ASN A 44 0.47 8.33 6.79
CA ASN A 44 -0.32 9.54 6.54
C ASN A 44 -0.30 10.54 7.72
N TYR A 45 0.03 10.05 8.91
CA TYR A 45 0.28 10.84 10.11
C TYR A 45 1.62 10.43 10.71
N THR A 46 2.22 11.30 11.51
CA THR A 46 3.37 10.91 12.32
C THR A 46 2.90 10.39 13.67
N TYR A 47 3.10 9.11 13.94
CA TYR A 47 2.76 8.45 15.19
C TYR A 47 3.98 8.43 16.11
N PHE A 48 3.78 8.88 17.34
CA PHE A 48 4.71 8.68 18.45
C PHE A 48 4.15 7.60 19.37
N ALA A 49 4.98 6.65 19.78
CA ALA A 49 4.67 5.69 20.83
C ALA A 49 5.87 5.45 21.74
N ASN A 50 5.63 5.21 23.02
CA ASN A 50 6.64 4.73 23.96
C ASN A 50 6.03 3.64 24.84
N ASP A 51 6.45 2.39 24.58
CA ASP A 51 5.91 1.17 25.22
C ASP A 51 6.19 1.13 26.73
N GLU A 52 7.28 1.74 27.17
CA GLU A 52 7.73 1.75 28.57
C GLU A 52 7.04 2.84 29.39
N LEU A 53 6.90 4.02 28.80
CA LEU A 53 6.12 5.11 29.38
C LEU A 53 4.62 4.87 29.23
N LYS A 54 4.18 3.92 28.40
CA LYS A 54 2.77 3.70 28.05
C LYS A 54 2.10 4.98 27.56
N ILE A 55 2.68 5.64 26.56
CA ILE A 55 2.13 6.87 25.95
C ILE A 55 2.15 6.73 24.42
N SER A 56 1.09 7.16 23.73
CA SER A 56 1.11 7.36 22.28
C SER A 56 0.29 8.56 21.83
N LEU A 57 0.69 9.16 20.70
CA LEU A 57 0.03 10.30 20.04
C LEU A 57 0.12 10.19 18.53
N LYS A 58 -0.86 10.75 17.83
CA LYS A 58 -0.84 11.00 16.39
C LYS A 58 -0.60 12.49 16.12
N TYR A 59 0.34 12.78 15.24
CA TYR A 59 0.69 14.11 14.76
C TYR A 59 0.20 14.31 13.34
N PHE A 60 -0.58 15.38 13.14
CA PHE A 60 -1.03 15.83 11.84
C PHE A 60 0.00 16.82 11.28
N ALA A 61 0.87 16.35 10.37
CA ALA A 61 1.85 17.08 9.54
C ALA A 61 3.18 16.31 9.43
N ASP A 62 4.14 16.94 8.77
CA ASP A 62 5.51 16.52 8.48
C ASP A 62 6.47 16.66 9.68
N TYR A 63 5.99 16.35 10.89
CA TYR A 63 6.78 16.48 12.10
C TYR A 63 8.06 15.64 12.03
N ASP A 64 9.19 16.29 12.29
CA ASP A 64 10.48 15.65 12.41
C ASP A 64 10.93 15.61 13.87
N PHE A 65 11.26 14.42 14.34
CA PHE A 65 11.47 14.14 15.74
C PHE A 65 12.94 14.17 16.11
N GLN A 66 13.24 14.96 17.13
CA GLN A 66 14.51 15.00 17.81
C GLN A 66 14.37 14.33 19.17
N GLU A 67 14.96 13.14 19.29
CA GLU A 67 14.98 12.39 20.54
C GLU A 67 16.18 12.75 21.41
N VAL A 68 17.18 13.48 20.91
CA VAL A 68 18.33 13.89 21.72
C VAL A 68 18.12 15.29 22.28
N TYR A 69 18.16 15.45 23.60
CA TYR A 69 18.03 16.76 24.23
C TYR A 69 19.17 17.72 23.83
N ASP A 70 18.80 18.86 23.26
CA ASP A 70 19.67 20.01 22.99
C ASP A 70 19.31 21.18 23.94
N ARG A 71 20.32 21.95 24.38
CA ARG A 71 20.11 23.18 25.16
C ARG A 71 19.28 24.22 24.40
N ASN A 72 19.27 24.19 23.07
CA ASN A 72 18.41 25.06 22.27
C ASN A 72 16.92 24.78 22.50
N ILE A 73 16.51 23.52 22.75
CA ILE A 73 15.13 23.16 23.09
C ILE A 73 14.68 23.90 24.35
N LYS A 74 15.54 24.01 25.36
CA LYS A 74 15.22 24.78 26.57
C LYS A 74 15.04 26.26 26.27
N ARG A 75 15.85 26.84 25.38
CA ARG A 75 15.77 28.25 24.98
C ARG A 75 14.50 28.52 24.17
N SER A 76 14.08 27.57 23.34
CA SER A 76 12.85 27.65 22.53
C SER A 76 11.60 27.87 23.38
N TYR A 77 11.51 27.25 24.55
CA TYR A 77 10.32 27.28 25.40
C TYR A 77 10.51 28.06 26.72
N ASP A 78 11.54 28.90 26.84
CA ASP A 78 11.96 29.56 28.10
C ASP A 78 10.96 30.64 28.58
N SER A 79 9.81 30.23 29.11
CA SER A 79 8.96 31.13 29.90
C SER A 79 9.44 31.18 31.35
N ARG A 80 9.28 32.36 31.97
CA ARG A 80 9.66 32.60 33.38
C ARG A 80 9.07 31.56 34.34
N VAL A 81 7.87 31.07 34.03
CA VAL A 81 7.12 30.11 34.85
C VAL A 81 7.56 28.67 34.56
N MET A 82 7.73 28.29 33.29
CA MET A 82 7.92 26.87 32.91
C MET A 82 9.36 26.41 32.76
N ARG A 83 10.33 27.33 32.59
CA ARG A 83 11.74 26.99 32.30
C ARG A 83 12.41 26.02 33.27
N LYS A 84 11.93 25.95 34.51
CA LYS A 84 12.45 25.05 35.55
C LYS A 84 12.12 23.57 35.28
N TYR A 85 11.15 23.31 34.41
CA TYR A 85 10.70 21.97 34.02
C TYR A 85 11.40 21.44 32.76
N PHE A 86 11.98 22.31 31.92
CA PHE A 86 12.72 21.90 30.72
C PHE A 86 14.15 21.46 31.07
N LYS A 87 14.26 20.29 31.68
CA LYS A 87 15.53 19.65 32.05
C LYS A 87 15.74 18.40 31.20
N LYS A 88 17.00 18.15 30.80
CA LYS A 88 17.41 16.95 30.05
C LYS A 88 16.86 15.65 30.65
N LYS A 89 16.81 15.55 31.98
CA LYS A 89 16.32 14.34 32.68
C LYS A 89 14.80 14.12 32.64
N TYR A 90 14.03 15.10 32.17
CA TYR A 90 12.59 15.00 32.01
C TYR A 90 12.18 14.94 30.53
N PHE A 91 13.14 15.09 29.62
CA PHE A 91 12.89 15.19 28.19
C PHE A 91 12.51 13.83 27.59
N VAL A 92 11.47 13.81 26.77
CA VAL A 92 11.03 12.64 26.00
C VAL A 92 11.34 12.82 24.52
N TYR A 93 10.87 13.90 23.90
CA TYR A 93 11.28 14.30 22.54
C TYR A 93 10.98 15.77 22.31
N ALA A 94 11.55 16.30 21.23
CA ALA A 94 11.10 17.51 20.55
C ALA A 94 10.77 17.16 19.10
N ASN A 95 9.95 17.97 18.46
CA ASN A 95 9.69 17.86 17.04
C ASN A 95 9.40 19.22 16.42
N LYS A 96 9.45 19.29 15.09
CA LYS A 96 9.09 20.49 14.32
C LYS A 96 8.54 20.13 12.95
N THR A 97 7.68 20.98 12.39
CA THR A 97 7.25 20.89 10.99
C THR A 97 8.20 21.68 10.09
N PHE A 98 8.22 21.35 8.80
CA PHE A 98 8.98 22.05 7.76
C PHE A 98 8.09 22.61 6.64
N ILE A 99 6.85 22.14 6.55
CA ILE A 99 5.80 22.68 5.70
C ILE A 99 4.93 23.62 6.54
N GLU A 100 4.58 24.77 5.96
CA GLU A 100 3.71 25.73 6.63
C GLU A 100 2.34 25.09 6.92
N PRO A 101 1.74 25.35 8.10
CA PRO A 101 2.26 26.21 9.18
C PRO A 101 3.41 25.59 10.01
N LEU A 102 4.44 26.40 10.25
CA LEU A 102 5.64 26.01 11.00
C LEU A 102 5.42 26.05 12.52
N PHE A 103 5.61 24.89 13.16
CA PHE A 103 5.54 24.66 14.60
C PHE A 103 6.75 23.90 15.11
N GLU A 104 7.05 24.10 16.39
CA GLU A 104 7.90 23.20 17.17
C GLU A 104 7.15 22.75 18.44
N SER A 105 7.34 21.51 18.85
CA SER A 105 6.83 21.01 20.13
C SER A 105 7.85 20.18 20.89
N ALA A 106 7.63 20.01 22.18
CA ALA A 106 8.41 19.13 23.03
C ALA A 106 7.55 18.50 24.12
N LEU A 107 7.82 17.23 24.39
CA LEU A 107 7.21 16.46 25.48
C LEU A 107 8.23 16.25 26.59
N PHE A 108 7.81 16.58 27.80
CA PHE A 108 8.52 16.30 29.04
C PHE A 108 7.65 15.49 30.00
N ILE A 109 8.26 14.59 30.76
CA ILE A 109 7.64 13.89 31.88
C ILE A 109 8.28 14.38 33.19
N VAL A 110 7.49 15.08 34.00
CA VAL A 110 7.97 15.75 35.22
C VAL A 110 7.39 15.03 36.43
N PRO A 111 8.20 14.50 37.36
CA PRO A 111 7.69 13.85 38.56
C PRO A 111 6.80 14.79 39.38
N GLU A 112 5.69 14.28 39.92
CA GLU A 112 4.74 15.08 40.70
C GLU A 112 5.44 15.80 41.87
N ALA A 113 6.35 15.11 42.56
CA ALA A 113 7.13 15.68 43.66
C ALA A 113 8.06 16.84 43.24
N LYS A 114 8.31 17.01 41.95
CA LYS A 114 9.11 18.11 41.37
C LYS A 114 8.25 19.15 40.68
N PHE A 115 6.94 18.91 40.54
CA PHE A 115 5.98 19.85 39.99
C PHE A 115 5.44 20.76 41.10
N ASN A 116 5.46 22.07 40.88
CA ASN A 116 5.03 23.02 41.90
C ASN A 116 3.52 23.21 41.77
N LYS A 117 2.74 22.68 42.72
CA LYS A 117 1.27 22.74 42.65
C LYS A 117 0.72 24.17 42.62
N SER A 118 1.46 25.18 43.12
CA SER A 118 1.05 26.58 42.99
C SER A 118 1.07 27.08 41.54
N ASP A 119 1.92 26.51 40.68
CA ASP A 119 2.00 26.90 39.28
C ASP A 119 0.77 26.41 38.50
N LEU A 120 0.17 25.28 38.88
CA LEU A 120 -1.08 24.79 38.27
C LEU A 120 -2.28 25.69 38.62
N ARG A 121 -2.25 26.36 39.78
CA ARG A 121 -3.34 27.24 40.21
C ARG A 121 -3.49 28.49 39.35
N SER A 122 -2.42 28.93 38.67
CA SER A 122 -2.47 30.05 37.73
C SER A 122 -2.82 29.61 36.31
N PHE A 123 -3.05 28.31 36.06
CA PHE A 123 -3.35 27.75 34.75
C PHE A 123 -4.84 27.47 34.63
N THR A 124 -5.35 27.53 33.40
CA THR A 124 -6.74 27.19 33.12
C THR A 124 -6.91 25.68 33.21
N GLU A 125 -7.77 25.22 34.12
CA GLU A 125 -8.19 23.82 34.19
C GLU A 125 -9.24 23.54 33.12
N HIS A 126 -9.05 22.44 32.40
CA HIS A 126 -9.98 21.94 31.40
C HIS A 126 -10.38 20.51 31.75
N LYS A 127 -11.68 20.23 31.71
CA LYS A 127 -12.25 18.88 31.89
C LYS A 127 -12.61 18.29 30.54
N LEU A 128 -12.12 17.08 30.26
CA LEU A 128 -12.46 16.29 29.08
C LEU A 128 -13.70 15.44 29.35
N GLU A 129 -14.39 15.02 28.29
CA GLU A 129 -15.63 14.22 28.37
C GLU A 129 -15.44 12.89 29.12
N ASN A 130 -14.22 12.34 29.11
CA ASN A 130 -13.84 11.13 29.84
C ASN A 130 -13.40 11.39 31.30
N GLN A 131 -13.77 12.54 31.88
CA GLN A 131 -13.41 12.98 33.24
C GLN A 131 -11.90 13.21 33.48
N ASN A 132 -11.06 13.10 32.46
CA ASN A 132 -9.65 13.52 32.56
C ASN A 132 -9.56 15.04 32.61
N ILE A 133 -8.58 15.55 33.35
CA ILE A 133 -8.28 16.99 33.40
C ILE A 133 -6.96 17.29 32.73
N PHE A 134 -6.83 18.48 32.17
CA PHE A 134 -5.54 19.05 31.82
C PHE A 134 -5.49 20.52 32.20
N TYR A 135 -4.28 20.99 32.48
CA TYR A 135 -4.02 22.39 32.78
C TYR A 135 -3.37 23.05 31.58
N GLN A 136 -3.77 24.28 31.28
CA GLN A 136 -3.29 25.02 30.13
C GLN A 136 -2.74 26.39 30.51
N HIS A 137 -1.60 26.74 29.93
CA HIS A 137 -1.02 28.07 30.02
C HIS A 137 -0.66 28.58 28.63
N VAL A 138 -0.90 29.87 28.39
CA VAL A 138 -0.61 30.53 27.12
C VAL A 138 0.31 31.71 27.38
N ASP A 139 1.47 31.72 26.72
CA ASP A 139 2.36 32.87 26.64
C ASP A 139 2.20 33.52 25.25
N SER A 140 1.33 34.52 25.17
CA SER A 140 1.00 35.19 23.90
C SER A 140 2.14 36.04 23.33
N LEU A 141 3.13 36.42 24.15
CA LEU A 141 4.28 37.21 23.69
C LEU A 141 5.30 36.33 22.96
N ASP A 142 5.43 35.08 23.39
CA ASP A 142 6.36 34.11 22.81
C ASP A 142 5.68 33.11 21.86
N TYR A 143 4.37 33.27 21.61
CA TYR A 143 3.55 32.35 20.82
C TYR A 143 3.65 30.89 21.28
N THR A 144 3.82 30.71 22.60
CA THR A 144 4.05 29.41 23.22
C THR A 144 2.84 29.02 24.05
N LYS A 145 2.46 27.75 23.95
CA LYS A 145 1.38 27.16 24.71
C LYS A 145 1.85 25.90 25.41
N TYR A 146 1.36 25.70 26.63
CA TYR A 146 1.68 24.57 27.46
C TYR A 146 0.40 23.83 27.83
N ARG A 147 0.39 22.51 27.66
CA ARG A 147 -0.64 21.63 28.26
C ARG A 147 0.01 20.62 29.18
N ILE A 148 -0.65 20.41 30.31
CA ILE A 148 -0.16 19.56 31.39
C ILE A 148 -1.23 18.56 31.74
N TYR A 149 -0.92 17.28 31.52
CA TYR A 149 -1.80 16.17 31.84
C TYR A 149 -1.27 15.47 33.11
N PRO A 150 -2.09 15.29 34.15
CA PRO A 150 -1.76 14.40 35.25
C PRO A 150 -1.52 12.99 34.71
N TYR A 151 -0.43 12.36 35.14
CA TYR A 151 -0.12 10.98 34.80
C TYR A 151 0.08 10.14 36.06
N ALA A 152 -1.05 9.81 36.69
CA ALA A 152 -1.10 9.20 38.02
C ALA A 152 -0.34 7.87 38.11
N GLU A 153 -0.45 7.00 37.10
CA GLU A 153 0.24 5.70 37.07
C GLU A 153 1.77 5.80 37.15
N GLN A 154 2.34 6.95 36.75
CA GLN A 154 3.78 7.22 36.82
C GLN A 154 4.13 8.24 37.91
N ASN A 155 3.19 8.63 38.79
CA ASN A 155 3.36 9.71 39.77
C ASN A 155 4.01 10.97 39.16
N SER A 156 3.55 11.36 37.97
CA SER A 156 4.19 12.37 37.13
C SER A 156 3.16 13.24 36.41
N PHE A 157 3.64 14.28 35.72
CA PHE A 157 2.88 15.10 34.78
C PHE A 157 3.51 15.01 33.39
N LEU A 158 2.67 14.88 32.36
CA LEU A 158 3.07 15.08 30.98
C LEU A 158 2.94 16.56 30.64
N LEU A 159 4.08 17.19 30.40
CA LEU A 159 4.19 18.59 30.01
C LEU A 159 4.49 18.65 28.52
N PHE A 160 3.49 19.06 27.74
CA PHE A 160 3.68 19.42 26.35
C PHE A 160 3.90 20.92 26.24
N ALA A 161 4.96 21.32 25.55
CA ALA A 161 5.21 22.69 25.13
C ALA A 161 5.14 22.74 23.60
N TYR A 162 4.46 23.72 23.03
CA TYR A 162 4.47 23.93 21.58
C TYR A 162 4.46 25.41 21.28
N LYS A 163 5.21 25.76 20.25
CA LYS A 163 5.50 27.12 19.86
C LYS A 163 5.25 27.28 18.37
N ALA A 164 4.52 28.32 18.03
CA ALA A 164 4.31 28.72 16.65
C ALA A 164 5.39 29.70 16.21
N LYS A 165 5.80 29.63 14.94
CA LYS A 165 6.82 30.54 14.40
C LYS A 165 6.40 32.02 14.45
N ASN A 166 5.11 32.30 14.30
CA ASN A 166 4.56 33.65 14.30
C ASN A 166 3.11 33.69 14.82
N ARG A 167 2.58 34.90 14.99
CA ARG A 167 1.22 35.16 15.46
C ARG A 167 0.13 34.50 14.59
N SER A 168 0.32 34.47 13.27
CA SER A 168 -0.66 33.86 12.34
C SER A 168 -0.77 32.36 12.59
N HIS A 169 0.36 31.65 12.63
CA HIS A 169 0.39 30.21 12.90
C HIS A 169 -0.11 29.91 14.32
N PHE A 170 0.14 30.81 15.27
CA PHE A 170 -0.36 30.68 16.63
C PHE A 170 -1.89 30.70 16.71
N PHE A 171 -2.58 31.47 15.86
CA PHE A 171 -4.04 31.42 15.77
C PHE A 171 -4.55 30.09 15.18
N ASN A 172 -3.80 29.49 14.25
CA ASN A 172 -4.12 28.19 13.66
C ASN A 172 -3.83 27.01 14.62
N ILE A 173 -3.12 27.24 15.74
CA ILE A 173 -2.71 26.18 16.68
C ILE A 173 -3.91 25.39 17.23
N LYS A 174 -5.09 26.01 17.33
CA LYS A 174 -6.31 25.35 17.81
C LYS A 174 -6.72 24.18 16.93
N GLU A 175 -6.54 24.30 15.62
CA GLU A 175 -6.84 23.24 14.67
C GLU A 175 -5.86 22.07 14.85
N PHE A 176 -4.56 22.34 14.95
CA PHE A 176 -3.54 21.32 15.25
C PHE A 176 -3.81 20.59 16.57
N GLU A 177 -4.17 21.34 17.61
CA GLU A 177 -4.50 20.78 18.92
C GLU A 177 -5.71 19.82 18.87
N ASN A 178 -6.71 20.15 18.05
CA ASN A 178 -7.91 19.32 17.86
C ASN A 178 -7.61 18.00 17.15
N TYR A 179 -6.51 17.88 16.42
CA TYR A 179 -6.09 16.60 15.83
C TYR A 179 -5.15 15.83 16.75
N ILE A 180 -4.20 16.50 17.41
CA ILE A 180 -3.15 15.84 18.19
C ILE A 180 -3.69 15.31 19.53
N PHE A 181 -4.29 16.18 20.35
CA PHE A 181 -4.59 15.81 21.75
C PHE A 181 -5.73 14.83 21.94
N PRO A 182 -6.77 14.78 21.08
CA PRO A 182 -7.77 13.70 21.16
C PRO A 182 -7.18 12.32 20.88
N SER A 183 -6.03 12.24 20.19
CA SER A 183 -5.35 10.98 19.91
C SER A 183 -4.41 10.50 21.04
N LEU A 184 -4.19 11.32 22.07
CA LEU A 184 -3.32 11.00 23.19
C LEU A 184 -3.88 9.81 23.99
N THR A 185 -3.13 8.71 24.03
CA THR A 185 -3.40 7.61 24.95
C THR A 185 -2.26 7.48 25.96
N MET A 186 -2.60 7.20 27.22
CA MET A 186 -1.61 7.02 28.29
C MET A 186 -2.07 6.01 29.34
N GLY A 187 -1.12 5.40 30.05
CA GLY A 187 -1.40 4.48 31.17
C GLY A 187 -2.20 3.26 30.75
N ALA A 188 -3.24 2.91 31.51
CA ALA A 188 -4.16 1.82 31.22
C ALA A 188 -4.88 1.96 29.86
N ASN A 189 -5.01 3.18 29.33
CA ASN A 189 -5.60 3.43 28.01
C ASN A 189 -4.58 3.34 26.86
N TYR A 190 -3.30 3.13 27.16
CA TYR A 190 -2.25 3.04 26.16
C TYR A 190 -2.57 1.97 25.11
N LYS A 191 -2.57 2.38 23.85
CA LYS A 191 -2.65 1.48 22.71
C LYS A 191 -1.31 1.47 22.02
N LYS A 192 -0.69 0.29 21.98
CA LYS A 192 0.50 0.05 21.17
C LYS A 192 0.16 0.33 19.72
N HIS A 193 0.93 1.19 19.07
CA HIS A 193 0.80 1.43 17.64
C HIS A 193 1.44 0.25 16.90
N VAL A 194 0.74 -0.25 15.90
CA VAL A 194 1.25 -1.25 14.97
C VAL A 194 1.40 -0.54 13.65
N LEU A 195 2.64 -0.52 13.13
CA LEU A 195 2.94 0.02 11.82
C LEU A 195 2.02 -0.64 10.78
N GLN A 196 1.33 0.19 10.00
CA GLN A 196 0.46 -0.26 8.94
C GLN A 196 1.26 -1.05 7.90
N SER A 197 0.58 -1.96 7.19
CA SER A 197 1.20 -2.56 6.02
C SER A 197 1.45 -1.47 4.97
N PRO A 198 2.50 -1.61 4.12
CA PRO A 198 2.72 -0.71 3.00
C PRO A 198 1.48 -0.53 2.11
N PHE A 199 0.67 -1.58 1.92
CA PHE A 199 -0.56 -1.51 1.15
C PHE A 199 -1.64 -0.67 1.83
N ASP A 200 -1.81 -0.78 3.15
CA ASP A 200 -2.80 0.00 3.90
C ASP A 200 -2.45 1.49 3.89
N ALA A 201 -1.19 1.82 4.14
CA ALA A 201 -0.70 3.18 4.09
C ALA A 201 -0.92 3.81 2.70
N ALA A 202 -0.56 3.05 1.65
CA ALA A 202 -0.69 3.50 0.26
C ALA A 202 -2.16 3.59 -0.19
N ASN A 203 -3.01 2.67 0.25
CA ASN A 203 -4.45 2.71 -0.07
C ASN A 203 -5.11 3.91 0.59
N GLN A 204 -4.72 4.28 1.80
CA GLN A 204 -5.26 5.46 2.46
C GLN A 204 -4.84 6.76 1.74
N SER A 205 -3.59 6.86 1.25
CA SER A 205 -3.14 8.04 0.50
C SER A 205 -3.68 8.10 -0.94
N PHE A 206 -4.19 6.99 -1.45
CA PHE A 206 -4.82 6.93 -2.78
C PHE A 206 -6.09 7.79 -2.88
N PHE A 207 -6.71 8.12 -1.74
CA PHE A 207 -7.93 8.94 -1.67
C PHE A 207 -7.60 10.36 -1.24
N ALA A 208 -7.97 11.34 -2.07
CA ALA A 208 -7.97 12.74 -1.67
C ALA A 208 -9.11 13.03 -0.67
N ILE A 209 -9.10 14.23 -0.08
CA ILE A 209 -10.09 14.67 0.93
C ILE A 209 -11.53 14.59 0.38
N ASP A 210 -11.73 14.88 -0.90
CA ASP A 210 -13.03 14.77 -1.60
C ASP A 210 -13.34 13.34 -2.09
N SER A 211 -12.57 12.34 -1.64
CA SER A 211 -12.61 10.93 -2.04
C SER A 211 -12.27 10.65 -3.51
N SER A 212 -11.69 11.62 -4.24
CA SER A 212 -11.15 11.35 -5.58
C SER A 212 -9.89 10.51 -5.54
N LEU A 213 -9.70 9.74 -6.61
CA LEU A 213 -8.49 8.94 -6.80
C LEU A 213 -7.29 9.83 -7.10
N ASN A 214 -6.18 9.58 -6.41
CA ASN A 214 -4.90 10.24 -6.65
C ASN A 214 -3.84 9.16 -6.96
N TYR A 215 -3.53 8.96 -8.24
CA TYR A 215 -2.62 7.90 -8.68
C TYR A 215 -1.13 8.19 -8.40
N LEU A 216 -0.79 9.39 -7.95
CA LEU A 216 0.59 9.76 -7.60
C LEU A 216 0.87 9.62 -6.09
N ALA A 217 -0.11 9.95 -5.25
CA ALA A 217 0.06 9.99 -3.80
C ALA A 217 0.51 8.67 -3.14
N PRO A 218 0.05 7.47 -3.55
CA PRO A 218 0.52 6.21 -2.99
C PRO A 218 2.03 6.00 -3.16
N VAL A 219 2.54 6.23 -4.37
CA VAL A 219 3.96 6.05 -4.69
C VAL A 219 4.80 7.07 -3.92
N ALA A 220 4.41 8.34 -3.95
CA ALA A 220 5.10 9.40 -3.21
C ALA A 220 5.15 9.13 -1.69
N MET A 221 4.06 8.63 -1.11
CA MET A 221 4.01 8.25 0.31
C MET A 221 4.96 7.09 0.62
N LEU A 222 4.93 6.02 -0.19
CA LEU A 222 5.81 4.87 -0.02
C LEU A 222 7.28 5.29 -0.11
N GLU A 223 7.66 6.07 -1.11
CA GLU A 223 9.03 6.54 -1.29
C GLU A 223 9.50 7.43 -0.15
N MET A 224 8.66 8.38 0.30
CA MET A 224 8.96 9.28 1.41
C MET A 224 9.24 8.52 2.71
N TYR A 225 8.55 7.39 2.94
CA TYR A 225 8.64 6.62 4.18
C TYR A 225 9.34 5.26 4.05
N LYS A 226 10.10 5.05 2.97
CA LYS A 226 10.86 3.81 2.69
C LYS A 226 11.55 3.19 3.90
N LYS A 227 12.28 4.00 4.68
CA LYS A 227 13.06 3.53 5.85
C LYS A 227 12.22 2.81 6.90
N GLN A 228 10.94 3.15 7.00
CA GLN A 228 10.06 2.58 8.02
C GLN A 228 9.52 1.20 7.63
N PHE A 229 9.51 0.92 6.32
CA PHE A 229 9.08 -0.36 5.79
C PHE A 229 10.25 -1.34 5.60
N GLU A 230 11.44 -1.05 6.15
CA GLU A 230 12.62 -1.94 6.05
C GLU A 230 12.34 -3.34 6.60
N GLU A 231 11.58 -3.47 7.69
CA GLU A 231 11.19 -4.78 8.24
C GLU A 231 10.11 -5.50 7.39
N GLN A 232 9.39 -4.75 6.56
CA GLN A 232 8.33 -5.24 5.66
C GLN A 232 8.73 -5.12 4.19
N TYR A 233 10.03 -5.15 3.89
CA TYR A 233 10.56 -4.69 2.62
C TYR A 233 10.02 -5.42 1.37
N HIS A 234 9.74 -6.73 1.49
CA HIS A 234 9.11 -7.49 0.40
C HIS A 234 7.68 -7.05 0.09
N VAL A 235 6.90 -6.67 1.11
CA VAL A 235 5.54 -6.14 0.95
C VAL A 235 5.61 -4.70 0.43
N TYR A 236 6.59 -3.94 0.89
CA TYR A 236 6.86 -2.57 0.44
C TYR A 236 7.12 -2.50 -1.07
N ILE A 237 8.01 -3.35 -1.59
CA ILE A 237 8.30 -3.40 -3.03
C ILE A 237 7.06 -3.83 -3.83
N GLN A 238 6.27 -4.78 -3.31
CA GLN A 238 5.02 -5.19 -3.97
C GLN A 238 4.00 -4.04 -4.02
N ALA A 239 3.85 -3.29 -2.92
CA ALA A 239 2.97 -2.12 -2.89
C ALA A 239 3.45 -1.04 -3.87
N LEU A 240 4.75 -0.73 -3.88
CA LEU A 240 5.34 0.20 -4.86
C LEU A 240 5.03 -0.24 -6.28
N ALA A 241 5.42 -1.46 -6.66
CA ALA A 241 5.18 -1.98 -8.00
C ALA A 241 3.69 -1.92 -8.37
N THR A 242 2.79 -2.27 -7.44
CA THR A 242 1.34 -2.26 -7.68
C THR A 242 0.79 -0.87 -7.97
N TYR A 243 1.07 0.12 -7.12
CA TYR A 243 0.53 1.46 -7.35
C TYR A 243 1.21 2.17 -8.52
N THR A 244 2.52 1.95 -8.71
CA THR A 244 3.23 2.43 -9.89
C THR A 244 2.64 1.83 -11.16
N SER A 245 2.21 0.56 -11.15
CA SER A 245 1.62 -0.09 -12.32
C SER A 245 0.25 0.45 -12.70
N PHE A 246 -0.36 1.32 -11.89
CA PHE A 246 -1.62 1.96 -12.25
C PHE A 246 -1.44 3.16 -13.18
N VAL A 247 -0.19 3.56 -13.44
CA VAL A 247 0.18 4.69 -14.29
C VAL A 247 1.04 4.19 -15.45
N GLU A 248 0.57 4.39 -16.68
CA GLU A 248 1.10 3.69 -17.87
C GLU A 248 2.57 4.03 -18.18
N ASN A 249 2.95 5.30 -18.07
CA ASN A 249 4.28 5.81 -18.43
C ASN A 249 5.16 6.08 -17.21
N HIS A 250 5.02 5.30 -16.15
CA HIS A 250 5.83 5.46 -14.95
C HIS A 250 7.16 4.72 -15.07
N ASP A 251 8.24 5.45 -15.39
CA ASP A 251 9.57 4.90 -15.69
C ASP A 251 10.15 4.00 -14.57
N SER A 252 9.83 4.29 -13.31
CA SER A 252 10.29 3.49 -12.17
C SER A 252 9.72 2.07 -12.11
N LEU A 253 8.64 1.73 -12.82
CA LEU A 253 7.99 0.42 -12.73
C LEU A 253 8.97 -0.71 -13.04
N GLN A 254 9.73 -0.59 -14.13
CA GLN A 254 10.69 -1.61 -14.54
C GLN A 254 11.78 -1.85 -13.48
N ASN A 255 12.20 -0.80 -12.79
CA ASN A 255 13.16 -0.91 -11.70
C ASN A 255 12.58 -1.68 -10.52
N TYR A 256 11.31 -1.43 -10.14
CA TYR A 256 10.66 -2.17 -9.05
C TYR A 256 10.37 -3.63 -9.43
N LEU A 257 9.97 -3.90 -10.68
CA LEU A 257 9.78 -5.25 -11.20
C LEU A 257 11.10 -6.03 -11.19
N LYS A 258 12.17 -5.46 -11.75
CA LYS A 258 13.51 -6.06 -11.72
C LYS A 258 13.95 -6.33 -10.28
N PHE A 259 13.76 -5.36 -9.39
CA PHE A 259 14.10 -5.52 -7.99
C PHE A 259 13.32 -6.67 -7.34
N TRP A 260 12.02 -6.77 -7.60
CA TRP A 260 11.17 -7.84 -7.09
C TRP A 260 11.63 -9.21 -7.62
N ILE A 261 11.91 -9.33 -8.92
CA ILE A 261 12.43 -10.56 -9.55
C ILE A 261 13.76 -10.98 -8.90
N ASP A 262 14.71 -10.04 -8.74
CA ASP A 262 16.07 -10.31 -8.24
C ASP A 262 16.10 -10.71 -6.74
N ASN A 263 15.12 -10.24 -5.95
CA ASN A 263 15.15 -10.32 -4.48
C ASN A 263 14.06 -11.19 -3.86
N THR A 264 13.02 -11.55 -4.60
CA THR A 264 12.13 -12.63 -4.13
C THR A 264 12.80 -13.99 -4.39
N LYS A 265 12.30 -15.04 -3.75
CA LYS A 265 12.71 -16.43 -4.05
C LYS A 265 12.43 -16.84 -5.52
N TYR A 266 11.96 -15.93 -6.38
CA TYR A 266 12.07 -16.00 -7.84
C TYR A 266 13.49 -15.90 -8.36
N ARG A 267 14.51 -15.68 -7.51
CA ARG A 267 15.87 -16.16 -7.83
C ARG A 267 15.73 -17.58 -8.35
N LEU A 268 15.93 -17.73 -9.66
CA LEU A 268 15.97 -18.96 -10.41
C LEU A 268 17.02 -19.88 -9.77
N ASN A 269 16.66 -20.55 -8.68
CA ASN A 269 17.19 -21.88 -8.35
C ASN A 269 16.46 -22.90 -9.24
N ARG A 270 16.34 -22.58 -10.53
CA ARG A 270 15.64 -23.36 -11.54
C ARG A 270 16.37 -23.17 -12.84
N ASP A 271 17.26 -24.10 -13.14
CA ASP A 271 17.63 -24.37 -14.52
C ASP A 271 16.36 -24.91 -15.21
N ILE A 272 15.51 -24.00 -15.71
CA ILE A 272 14.39 -24.37 -16.58
C ILE A 272 15.02 -24.69 -17.92
N TYR A 273 15.33 -25.96 -18.13
CA TYR A 273 15.75 -26.45 -19.43
C TYR A 273 14.50 -26.67 -20.28
N PHE A 274 14.39 -25.97 -21.39
CA PHE A 274 13.39 -26.23 -22.42
C PHE A 274 13.99 -26.02 -23.80
N ASP A 275 13.47 -26.75 -24.77
CA ASP A 275 13.87 -26.63 -26.17
C ASP A 275 13.04 -25.52 -26.82
N THR A 276 13.67 -24.39 -27.12
CA THR A 276 13.00 -23.24 -27.74
C THR A 276 12.41 -23.57 -29.11
N SER A 277 12.90 -24.62 -29.80
CA SER A 277 12.33 -25.07 -31.08
C SER A 277 10.94 -25.72 -30.93
N LYS A 278 10.55 -26.08 -29.70
CA LYS A 278 9.21 -26.60 -29.37
C LYS A 278 8.20 -25.50 -29.04
N MET A 279 8.66 -24.27 -28.91
CA MET A 279 7.80 -23.16 -28.59
C MET A 279 7.10 -22.66 -29.84
N ALA A 280 5.78 -22.52 -29.77
CA ALA A 280 5.01 -21.88 -30.82
C ALA A 280 5.01 -20.38 -30.57
N PHE A 281 5.58 -19.61 -31.49
CA PHE A 281 5.63 -18.15 -31.41
C PHE A 281 4.58 -17.49 -32.30
N ASP A 282 4.16 -16.28 -31.91
CA ASP A 282 3.41 -15.35 -32.75
C ASP A 282 2.19 -15.99 -33.44
N GLU A 283 2.19 -16.18 -34.77
CA GLU A 283 1.04 -16.76 -35.48
C GLU A 283 0.76 -18.21 -35.05
N SER A 284 1.82 -18.99 -34.82
CA SER A 284 1.68 -20.38 -34.35
C SER A 284 1.14 -20.44 -32.92
N PHE A 285 1.49 -19.44 -32.10
CA PHE A 285 0.91 -19.28 -30.76
C PHE A 285 -0.61 -19.10 -30.84
N ILE A 286 -1.09 -18.24 -31.75
CA ILE A 286 -2.53 -18.04 -31.97
C ILE A 286 -3.20 -19.34 -32.39
N GLU A 287 -2.67 -20.08 -33.37
CA GLU A 287 -3.25 -21.34 -33.82
C GLU A 287 -3.30 -22.39 -32.70
N GLN A 288 -2.25 -22.48 -31.88
CA GLN A 288 -2.24 -23.41 -30.75
C GLN A 288 -3.26 -23.02 -29.67
N LEU A 289 -3.42 -21.73 -29.37
CA LEU A 289 -4.45 -21.25 -28.45
C LEU A 289 -5.86 -21.52 -28.98
N LYS A 290 -6.10 -21.44 -30.29
CA LYS A 290 -7.38 -21.82 -30.89
C LYS A 290 -7.71 -23.28 -30.61
N VAL A 291 -6.75 -24.19 -30.82
CA VAL A 291 -6.92 -25.63 -30.55
C VAL A 291 -7.18 -25.88 -29.06
N ILE A 292 -6.42 -25.24 -28.16
CA ILE A 292 -6.63 -25.32 -26.71
C ILE A 292 -8.05 -24.84 -26.35
N ALA A 293 -8.45 -23.69 -26.89
CA ALA A 293 -9.77 -23.11 -26.68
C ALA A 293 -10.91 -24.01 -27.20
N ASP A 294 -10.73 -24.68 -28.35
CA ASP A 294 -11.77 -25.52 -28.95
C ASP A 294 -11.94 -26.86 -28.22
N THR A 295 -10.88 -27.34 -27.56
CA THR A 295 -10.87 -28.65 -26.86
C THR A 295 -11.12 -28.56 -25.36
N ASN A 296 -11.04 -27.37 -24.75
CA ASN A 296 -11.18 -27.19 -23.31
C ASN A 296 -12.41 -26.36 -22.95
N ARG A 297 -13.09 -26.72 -21.86
CA ARG A 297 -14.24 -25.98 -21.35
C ARG A 297 -13.86 -24.90 -20.35
N VAL A 298 -12.79 -25.13 -19.59
CA VAL A 298 -12.31 -24.18 -18.58
C VAL A 298 -10.84 -23.93 -18.86
N ILE A 299 -10.48 -22.66 -19.05
CA ILE A 299 -9.09 -22.23 -19.18
C ILE A 299 -8.80 -21.29 -18.03
N MET A 300 -7.70 -21.53 -17.32
CA MET A 300 -7.21 -20.67 -16.24
C MET A 300 -5.89 -20.05 -16.67
N LEU A 301 -5.87 -18.72 -16.76
CA LEU A 301 -4.68 -17.92 -17.04
C LEU A 301 -4.35 -17.11 -15.80
N ASN A 302 -3.11 -17.18 -15.31
CA ASN A 302 -2.71 -16.39 -14.14
C ASN A 302 -2.21 -14.99 -14.50
N GLU A 303 -2.13 -14.11 -13.52
CA GLU A 303 -1.48 -12.81 -13.59
C GLU A 303 -0.55 -12.58 -12.39
N ASN A 304 0.44 -11.73 -12.59
CA ASN A 304 1.09 -11.01 -11.52
C ASN A 304 0.37 -9.68 -11.31
N HIS A 305 -0.07 -9.43 -10.07
CA HIS A 305 -0.96 -8.32 -9.72
C HIS A 305 -0.43 -6.91 -10.01
N PHE A 306 0.88 -6.78 -10.25
CA PHE A 306 1.56 -5.52 -10.54
C PHE A 306 2.27 -5.54 -11.91
N VAL A 307 1.87 -6.45 -12.81
CA VAL A 307 2.33 -6.51 -14.20
C VAL A 307 1.13 -6.30 -15.13
N PRO A 308 0.83 -5.05 -15.53
CA PRO A 308 -0.33 -4.73 -16.37
C PRO A 308 -0.36 -5.46 -17.71
N LYS A 309 0.80 -5.87 -18.22
CA LYS A 309 0.92 -6.68 -19.46
C LYS A 309 0.19 -8.03 -19.38
N ASP A 310 0.05 -8.61 -18.19
CA ASP A 310 -0.68 -9.88 -18.01
C ASP A 310 -2.18 -9.70 -18.25
N ARG A 311 -2.70 -8.52 -17.89
CA ARG A 311 -4.09 -8.11 -18.13
C ARG A 311 -4.30 -7.70 -19.58
N LEU A 312 -3.29 -7.06 -20.18
CA LEU A 312 -3.27 -6.74 -21.61
C LEU A 312 -3.31 -8.01 -22.46
N MET A 313 -2.62 -9.08 -22.04
CA MET A 313 -2.69 -10.38 -22.70
C MET A 313 -4.11 -10.92 -22.69
N MET A 314 -4.75 -11.00 -21.50
CA MET A 314 -6.14 -11.44 -21.42
C MET A 314 -7.07 -10.55 -22.26
N TYR A 315 -6.95 -9.22 -22.16
CA TYR A 315 -7.68 -8.24 -22.98
C TYR A 315 -7.64 -8.57 -24.47
N ASN A 316 -6.44 -8.84 -25.00
CA ASN A 316 -6.22 -9.12 -26.40
C ASN A 316 -6.76 -10.50 -26.83
N LEU A 317 -6.86 -11.46 -25.90
CA LEU A 317 -7.36 -12.80 -26.17
C LEU A 317 -8.89 -12.92 -26.08
N LEU A 318 -9.59 -11.93 -25.51
CA LEU A 318 -11.05 -12.00 -25.29
C LEU A 318 -11.85 -12.25 -26.58
N ASP A 319 -11.51 -11.59 -27.70
CA ASP A 319 -12.18 -11.81 -28.99
C ASP A 319 -12.05 -13.26 -29.48
N LEU A 320 -10.85 -13.84 -29.33
CA LEU A 320 -10.55 -15.21 -29.76
C LEU A 320 -11.42 -16.20 -28.99
N PHE A 321 -11.56 -16.00 -27.68
CA PHE A 321 -12.35 -16.86 -26.82
C PHE A 321 -13.86 -16.63 -26.97
N ALA A 322 -14.32 -15.38 -27.11
CA ALA A 322 -15.73 -15.07 -27.37
C ALA A 322 -16.23 -15.78 -28.63
N LYS A 323 -15.47 -15.71 -29.73
CA LYS A 323 -15.77 -16.40 -31.00
C LYS A 323 -15.80 -17.93 -30.87
N ARG A 324 -15.26 -18.49 -29.79
CA ARG A 324 -15.21 -19.93 -29.47
C ARG A 324 -16.20 -20.34 -28.37
N GLY A 325 -17.17 -19.48 -28.08
CA GLY A 325 -18.28 -19.78 -27.18
C GLY A 325 -17.94 -19.66 -25.69
N TYR A 326 -16.80 -19.07 -25.32
CA TYR A 326 -16.59 -18.65 -23.93
C TYR A 326 -17.52 -17.49 -23.60
N LYS A 327 -18.31 -17.65 -22.55
CA LYS A 327 -19.34 -16.68 -22.14
C LYS A 327 -19.20 -16.23 -20.68
N TYR A 328 -18.29 -16.85 -19.93
CA TYR A 328 -18.03 -16.48 -18.53
C TYR A 328 -16.57 -16.09 -18.39
N LEU A 329 -16.33 -14.94 -17.73
CA LEU A 329 -15.01 -14.51 -17.31
C LEU A 329 -15.00 -14.38 -15.79
N ALA A 330 -14.36 -15.32 -15.12
CA ALA A 330 -14.18 -15.33 -13.68
C ALA A 330 -12.91 -14.54 -13.30
N ILE A 331 -13.06 -13.54 -12.43
CA ILE A 331 -11.97 -12.61 -12.08
C ILE A 331 -11.83 -12.53 -10.56
N GLU A 332 -10.60 -12.71 -10.05
CA GLU A 332 -10.31 -12.69 -8.61
C GLU A 332 -10.58 -11.31 -7.99
N ALA A 333 -10.30 -10.25 -8.74
CA ALA A 333 -10.27 -8.88 -8.23
C ALA A 333 -11.63 -8.23 -7.95
N ILE A 334 -12.75 -8.93 -8.15
CA ILE A 334 -14.10 -8.36 -8.09
C ILE A 334 -14.70 -8.53 -6.68
N TRP A 335 -15.06 -7.43 -6.04
CA TRP A 335 -15.64 -7.38 -4.69
C TRP A 335 -17.16 -7.32 -4.67
N GLU A 336 -17.78 -6.83 -5.73
CA GLU A 336 -19.22 -6.80 -5.87
C GLU A 336 -19.77 -8.05 -6.56
N ASP A 337 -21.10 -8.12 -6.68
CA ASP A 337 -21.76 -9.16 -7.44
C ASP A 337 -21.48 -9.01 -8.96
N GLY A 338 -21.12 -10.12 -9.61
CA GLY A 338 -20.78 -10.13 -11.03
C GLY A 338 -21.91 -9.69 -11.95
N ASP A 339 -23.15 -10.02 -11.64
CA ASP A 339 -24.32 -9.66 -12.46
C ASP A 339 -24.58 -8.16 -12.38
N THR A 340 -24.41 -7.57 -11.19
CA THR A 340 -24.47 -6.12 -10.98
C THR A 340 -23.41 -5.39 -11.82
N LEU A 341 -22.17 -5.89 -11.83
CA LEU A 341 -21.08 -5.32 -12.62
C LEU A 341 -21.36 -5.45 -14.13
N THR A 342 -21.79 -6.64 -14.60
CA THR A 342 -22.14 -6.88 -15.99
C THR A 342 -23.30 -5.98 -16.44
N GLN A 343 -24.34 -5.82 -15.62
CA GLN A 343 -25.48 -4.95 -15.93
C GLN A 343 -25.08 -3.48 -16.01
N ARG A 344 -24.20 -3.03 -15.11
CA ARG A 344 -23.68 -1.65 -15.14
C ARG A 344 -22.79 -1.40 -16.36
N GLY A 345 -22.08 -2.43 -16.84
CA GLY A 345 -21.24 -2.37 -18.03
C GLY A 345 -19.77 -2.04 -17.77
N TYR A 346 -19.43 -1.53 -16.59
CA TYR A 346 -18.08 -1.06 -16.28
C TYR A 346 -17.77 -1.07 -14.76
N PRO A 347 -16.48 -1.17 -14.40
CA PRO A 347 -16.04 -1.04 -13.01
C PRO A 347 -16.12 0.40 -12.48
N ILE A 348 -16.37 0.52 -11.19
CA ILE A 348 -16.28 1.75 -10.40
C ILE A 348 -15.33 1.54 -9.22
N LEU A 349 -15.09 2.57 -8.43
CA LEU A 349 -14.18 2.51 -7.29
C LEU A 349 -14.41 1.34 -6.33
N SER A 350 -15.69 1.01 -6.05
CA SER A 350 -16.06 -0.07 -5.13
C SER A 350 -16.03 -1.47 -5.77
N SER A 351 -15.78 -1.58 -7.08
CA SER A 351 -15.76 -2.87 -7.78
C SER A 351 -14.64 -3.80 -7.33
N GLY A 352 -13.53 -3.25 -6.84
CA GLY A 352 -12.34 -4.02 -6.50
C GLY A 352 -11.15 -3.14 -6.19
N PHE A 353 -10.10 -3.73 -5.62
CA PHE A 353 -8.81 -3.06 -5.46
C PHE A 353 -8.07 -2.96 -6.80
N TYR A 354 -7.83 -4.11 -7.45
CA TYR A 354 -7.11 -4.15 -8.73
C TYR A 354 -7.93 -3.65 -9.92
N THR A 355 -9.25 -3.55 -9.81
CA THR A 355 -10.08 -2.91 -10.84
C THR A 355 -9.81 -1.40 -10.93
N ARG A 356 -9.14 -0.80 -9.96
CA ARG A 356 -8.74 0.62 -10.02
C ARG A 356 -7.57 0.86 -10.97
N GLU A 357 -6.91 -0.21 -11.41
CA GLU A 357 -5.91 -0.16 -12.47
C GLU A 357 -6.61 -0.06 -13.85
N PRO A 358 -6.25 0.91 -14.71
CA PRO A 358 -6.93 1.12 -15.99
C PRO A 358 -6.99 -0.11 -16.90
N THR A 359 -5.91 -0.88 -17.03
CA THR A 359 -5.83 -2.06 -17.90
C THR A 359 -6.79 -3.17 -17.44
N MET A 360 -6.84 -3.48 -16.14
CA MET A 360 -7.83 -4.40 -15.56
C MET A 360 -9.25 -3.93 -15.88
N SER A 361 -9.54 -2.64 -15.67
CA SER A 361 -10.86 -2.10 -15.92
C SER A 361 -11.25 -2.14 -17.40
N ASN A 362 -10.32 -1.86 -18.30
CA ASN A 362 -10.54 -1.97 -19.75
C ASN A 362 -10.77 -3.41 -20.20
N MET A 363 -10.04 -4.38 -19.62
CA MET A 363 -10.29 -5.81 -19.84
C MET A 363 -11.71 -6.21 -19.45
N ILE A 364 -12.21 -5.72 -18.31
CA ILE A 364 -13.58 -5.98 -17.87
C ILE A 364 -14.59 -5.33 -18.81
N ARG A 365 -14.41 -4.06 -19.21
CA ARG A 365 -15.28 -3.36 -20.16
C ARG A 365 -15.37 -4.13 -21.49
N LYS A 366 -14.22 -4.55 -22.03
CA LYS A 366 -14.16 -5.34 -23.27
C LYS A 366 -14.84 -6.71 -23.12
N ALA A 367 -14.63 -7.39 -22.00
CA ALA A 367 -15.31 -8.67 -21.76
C ALA A 367 -16.84 -8.48 -21.78
N ILE A 368 -17.36 -7.44 -21.11
CA ILE A 368 -18.80 -7.17 -21.10
C ILE A 368 -19.31 -6.78 -22.49
N SER A 369 -18.58 -5.95 -23.25
CA SER A 369 -18.99 -5.57 -24.62
C SER A 369 -19.02 -6.76 -25.58
N LEU A 370 -18.17 -7.77 -25.36
CA LEU A 370 -18.18 -9.05 -26.08
C LEU A 370 -19.24 -10.05 -25.58
N GLY A 371 -20.03 -9.67 -24.57
CA GLY A 371 -21.13 -10.50 -24.04
C GLY A 371 -20.70 -11.51 -22.98
N PHE A 372 -19.52 -11.37 -22.37
CA PHE A 372 -19.15 -12.18 -21.21
C PHE A 372 -19.96 -11.79 -19.97
N LYS A 373 -20.40 -12.79 -19.22
CA LYS A 373 -20.85 -12.66 -17.84
C LYS A 373 -19.64 -12.65 -16.91
N ILE A 374 -19.53 -11.61 -16.08
CA ILE A 374 -18.43 -11.50 -15.12
C ILE A 374 -18.76 -12.32 -13.87
N VAL A 375 -17.79 -13.08 -13.37
CA VAL A 375 -17.95 -13.92 -12.19
C VAL A 375 -16.93 -13.50 -11.12
N ASN A 376 -17.43 -12.94 -10.02
CA ASN A 376 -16.64 -12.70 -8.82
C ASN A 376 -16.47 -14.03 -8.06
N TYR A 377 -15.23 -14.47 -7.85
CA TYR A 377 -14.98 -15.77 -7.22
C TYR A 377 -14.11 -15.73 -5.96
N ASP A 378 -13.53 -14.59 -5.61
CA ASP A 378 -12.61 -14.51 -4.50
C ASP A 378 -13.26 -14.76 -3.12
N ALA A 379 -12.45 -15.17 -2.15
CA ALA A 379 -12.87 -15.51 -0.79
C ALA A 379 -11.87 -14.99 0.25
N TRP A 380 -12.37 -14.25 1.23
CA TRP A 380 -11.56 -13.58 2.25
C TRP A 380 -11.37 -14.38 3.55
N LYS A 381 -12.14 -15.45 3.75
CA LYS A 381 -12.15 -16.26 4.97
C LYS A 381 -12.16 -17.75 4.64
N GLY A 382 -11.41 -18.55 5.39
CA GLY A 382 -11.33 -20.01 5.20
C GLY A 382 -10.25 -20.42 4.21
N ASN A 383 -10.37 -21.63 3.66
CA ASN A 383 -9.46 -22.11 2.61
C ASN A 383 -9.81 -21.42 1.28
N ARG A 384 -9.12 -20.30 1.01
CA ARG A 384 -9.34 -19.44 -0.15
C ARG A 384 -9.40 -20.22 -1.47
N ASP A 385 -8.42 -21.09 -1.74
CA ASP A 385 -8.35 -21.89 -2.97
C ASP A 385 -9.59 -22.78 -3.20
N SER A 386 -10.05 -23.46 -2.14
CA SER A 386 -11.22 -24.34 -2.20
C SER A 386 -12.51 -23.56 -2.39
N LEU A 387 -12.65 -22.40 -1.74
CA LEU A 387 -13.82 -21.54 -1.86
C LEU A 387 -13.87 -20.84 -3.21
N GLN A 388 -12.73 -20.40 -3.73
CA GLN A 388 -12.59 -19.84 -5.07
C GLN A 388 -13.05 -20.86 -6.13
N ALA A 389 -12.55 -22.10 -6.05
CA ALA A 389 -12.96 -23.18 -6.94
C ALA A 389 -14.47 -23.43 -6.89
N ARG A 390 -15.04 -23.50 -5.69
CA ARG A 390 -16.49 -23.64 -5.46
C ARG A 390 -17.27 -22.51 -6.10
N ASN A 391 -16.87 -21.26 -5.86
CA ASN A 391 -17.55 -20.09 -6.42
C ASN A 391 -17.56 -20.09 -7.95
N ILE A 392 -16.44 -20.47 -8.58
CA ILE A 392 -16.39 -20.62 -10.05
C ILE A 392 -17.40 -21.67 -10.49
N PHE A 393 -17.38 -22.87 -9.88
CA PHE A 393 -18.28 -23.96 -10.25
C PHE A 393 -19.76 -23.60 -10.08
N GLU A 394 -20.15 -23.13 -8.90
CA GLU A 394 -21.54 -22.85 -8.53
C GLU A 394 -22.14 -21.72 -9.36
N LYS A 395 -21.33 -20.73 -9.77
CA LYS A 395 -21.78 -19.58 -10.58
C LYS A 395 -21.69 -19.79 -12.10
N THR A 396 -21.08 -20.89 -12.56
CA THR A 396 -20.89 -21.16 -14.00
C THR A 396 -21.38 -22.56 -14.38
N ILE A 397 -20.53 -23.57 -14.26
CA ILE A 397 -20.75 -24.95 -14.70
C ILE A 397 -22.01 -25.57 -14.08
N GLN A 398 -22.31 -25.26 -12.82
CA GLN A 398 -23.51 -25.77 -12.16
C GLN A 398 -24.80 -25.16 -12.72
N GLN A 399 -24.74 -23.91 -13.18
CA GLN A 399 -25.88 -23.20 -13.79
C GLN A 399 -26.06 -23.58 -15.26
N ASP A 400 -24.95 -23.82 -15.96
CA ASP A 400 -24.91 -24.24 -17.35
C ASP A 400 -23.83 -25.32 -17.52
N SER A 401 -24.29 -26.58 -17.60
CA SER A 401 -23.40 -27.74 -17.74
C SER A 401 -22.67 -27.79 -19.08
N SER A 402 -22.96 -26.89 -20.03
CA SER A 402 -22.25 -26.71 -21.30
C SER A 402 -21.33 -25.48 -21.31
N ALA A 403 -21.33 -24.67 -20.24
CA ALA A 403 -20.59 -23.42 -20.18
C ALA A 403 -19.10 -23.61 -20.48
N LYS A 404 -18.54 -22.62 -21.18
CA LYS A 404 -17.11 -22.40 -21.35
C LYS A 404 -16.68 -21.16 -20.57
N VAL A 405 -15.67 -21.33 -19.73
CA VAL A 405 -15.27 -20.38 -18.68
C VAL A 405 -13.80 -20.03 -18.84
N LEU A 406 -13.51 -18.73 -18.90
CA LEU A 406 -12.18 -18.19 -18.70
C LEU A 406 -12.04 -17.80 -17.24
N VAL A 407 -10.89 -18.12 -16.64
CA VAL A 407 -10.55 -17.72 -15.28
C VAL A 407 -9.26 -16.91 -15.31
N HIS A 408 -9.34 -15.68 -14.82
CA HIS A 408 -8.20 -14.78 -14.60
C HIS A 408 -7.84 -14.81 -13.11
N ALA A 409 -6.64 -15.31 -12.78
CA ALA A 409 -6.28 -15.65 -11.40
C ALA A 409 -4.92 -15.10 -10.96
N GLY A 410 -4.75 -14.84 -9.67
CA GLY A 410 -3.48 -14.43 -9.10
C GLY A 410 -2.47 -15.58 -9.04
N ILE A 411 -1.29 -15.35 -9.62
CA ILE A 411 -0.04 -16.12 -9.46
C ILE A 411 -0.28 -17.64 -9.42
N GLY A 412 -0.18 -18.25 -8.23
CA GLY A 412 -0.09 -19.71 -8.09
C GLY A 412 -1.44 -20.42 -7.94
N HIS A 413 -2.56 -19.71 -7.93
CA HIS A 413 -3.89 -20.30 -7.73
C HIS A 413 -4.21 -21.37 -8.78
N ILE A 414 -3.69 -21.21 -10.00
CA ILE A 414 -3.92 -22.14 -11.11
C ILE A 414 -3.09 -23.43 -11.03
N ASN A 415 -2.14 -23.55 -10.10
CA ASN A 415 -1.28 -24.74 -10.05
C ASN A 415 -2.08 -26.01 -9.75
N GLU A 416 -1.79 -27.06 -10.49
CA GLU A 416 -2.48 -28.34 -10.45
C GLU A 416 -1.87 -29.31 -9.43
N THR A 417 -1.56 -28.86 -8.21
CA THR A 417 -1.06 -29.81 -7.21
C THR A 417 -2.14 -30.85 -6.88
N ARG A 418 -1.98 -32.08 -7.40
CA ARG A 418 -2.93 -33.20 -7.23
C ARG A 418 -2.50 -34.24 -6.19
N GLU A 419 -1.30 -34.09 -5.62
CA GLU A 419 -0.74 -35.09 -4.70
C GLU A 419 -1.47 -35.16 -3.35
N HIS A 420 -1.76 -36.38 -2.90
CA HIS A 420 -2.30 -36.66 -1.56
C HIS A 420 -1.34 -36.16 -0.46
N GLY A 421 -1.87 -35.38 0.49
CA GLY A 421 -1.10 -34.85 1.63
C GLY A 421 -0.42 -33.50 1.38
N LYS A 422 -0.42 -32.98 0.15
CA LYS A 422 -0.01 -31.60 -0.16
C LYS A 422 -1.22 -30.68 -0.24
N ARG A 423 -1.04 -29.40 0.09
CA ARG A 423 -2.10 -28.38 -0.08
C ARG A 423 -2.40 -28.25 -1.57
N LYS A 424 -3.66 -28.50 -1.96
CA LYS A 424 -4.16 -28.26 -3.32
C LYS A 424 -4.39 -26.77 -3.53
N ASN A 425 -4.21 -26.30 -4.76
CA ASN A 425 -4.61 -24.94 -5.16
C ASN A 425 -5.96 -24.99 -5.89
N MET A 426 -6.47 -23.81 -6.28
CA MET A 426 -7.80 -23.63 -6.86
C MET A 426 -8.09 -24.59 -8.03
N ALA A 427 -7.16 -24.77 -8.98
CA ALA A 427 -7.36 -25.67 -10.13
C ALA A 427 -7.61 -27.13 -9.70
N GLY A 428 -6.84 -27.62 -8.72
CA GLY A 428 -7.01 -28.97 -8.17
C GLY A 428 -8.34 -29.16 -7.43
N TYR A 429 -8.75 -28.17 -6.63
CA TYR A 429 -10.07 -28.20 -5.99
C TYR A 429 -11.22 -28.13 -6.99
N PHE A 430 -11.06 -27.36 -8.06
CA PHE A 430 -12.07 -27.23 -9.11
C PHE A 430 -12.29 -28.57 -9.83
N TYR A 431 -11.22 -29.29 -10.15
CA TYR A 431 -11.32 -30.64 -10.71
C TYR A 431 -12.08 -31.60 -9.79
N ASP A 432 -11.75 -31.62 -8.49
CA ASP A 432 -12.39 -32.51 -7.52
C ASP A 432 -13.91 -32.31 -7.45
N ILE A 433 -14.39 -31.06 -7.51
CA ILE A 433 -15.82 -30.74 -7.35
C ILE A 433 -16.62 -30.77 -8.66
N SER A 434 -15.98 -30.49 -9.80
CA SER A 434 -16.66 -30.35 -11.09
C SER A 434 -16.48 -31.57 -12.00
N GLY A 435 -15.45 -32.38 -11.78
CA GLY A 435 -15.00 -33.43 -12.71
C GLY A 435 -14.40 -32.90 -14.01
N ILE A 436 -14.26 -31.59 -14.20
CA ILE A 436 -13.68 -30.96 -15.38
C ILE A 436 -12.20 -30.68 -15.11
N ASN A 437 -11.32 -31.14 -15.99
CA ASN A 437 -9.91 -30.75 -15.97
C ASN A 437 -9.77 -29.33 -16.55
N PRO A 438 -9.44 -28.30 -15.76
CA PRO A 438 -9.16 -26.99 -16.31
C PRO A 438 -7.82 -27.03 -17.07
N PHE A 439 -7.73 -26.36 -18.20
CA PHE A 439 -6.45 -26.16 -18.88
C PHE A 439 -5.74 -24.95 -18.28
N THR A 440 -4.57 -25.16 -17.68
CA THR A 440 -3.88 -24.11 -16.90
C THR A 440 -2.68 -23.53 -17.67
N ILE A 441 -2.62 -22.20 -17.75
CA ILE A 441 -1.59 -21.47 -18.50
C ILE A 441 -0.89 -20.49 -17.56
N ASP A 442 0.41 -20.68 -17.36
CA ASP A 442 1.25 -19.76 -16.57
C ASP A 442 1.94 -18.74 -17.50
N GLN A 443 1.77 -17.44 -17.25
CA GLN A 443 2.48 -16.38 -17.99
C GLN A 443 3.59 -15.68 -17.18
N LEU A 444 3.96 -16.22 -16.01
CA LEU A 444 4.88 -15.60 -15.06
C LEU A 444 6.28 -16.22 -15.10
N GLU A 445 6.40 -17.53 -15.33
CA GLU A 445 7.67 -18.27 -15.24
C GLU A 445 8.70 -17.77 -16.27
N PHE A 446 8.25 -17.28 -17.43
CA PHE A 446 9.13 -16.72 -18.47
C PHE A 446 9.45 -15.22 -18.31
N MET A 447 8.89 -14.52 -17.33
CA MET A 447 9.19 -13.10 -17.11
C MET A 447 10.70 -12.79 -16.99
N PRO A 448 11.53 -13.59 -16.28
CA PRO A 448 12.96 -13.33 -16.21
C PRO A 448 13.72 -13.62 -17.51
N LEU A 449 13.11 -14.35 -18.45
CA LEU A 449 13.72 -14.83 -19.69
C LEU A 449 13.28 -14.03 -20.93
N LEU A 450 12.45 -12.99 -20.78
CA LEU A 450 11.92 -12.20 -21.91
C LEU A 450 13.02 -11.66 -22.85
N HIS A 451 14.19 -11.30 -22.30
CA HIS A 451 15.36 -10.83 -23.05
C HIS A 451 15.93 -11.87 -24.04
N LEU A 452 15.59 -13.15 -23.91
CA LEU A 452 15.98 -14.20 -24.87
C LEU A 452 15.04 -14.27 -26.08
N PHE A 453 13.91 -13.57 -26.04
CA PHE A 453 12.83 -13.66 -27.02
C PHE A 453 12.43 -12.29 -27.59
N GLU A 454 13.36 -11.34 -27.66
CA GLU A 454 13.09 -9.95 -28.09
C GLU A 454 12.46 -9.84 -29.50
N ASN A 455 12.65 -10.85 -30.35
CA ASN A 455 12.09 -10.90 -31.70
C ASN A 455 10.66 -11.46 -31.77
N HIS A 456 10.08 -11.89 -30.65
CA HIS A 456 8.75 -12.48 -30.57
C HIS A 456 7.88 -11.67 -29.60
N TYR A 457 6.62 -11.44 -29.96
CA TYR A 457 5.66 -10.75 -29.09
C TYR A 457 5.07 -11.71 -28.08
N VAL A 458 4.78 -12.92 -28.53
CA VAL A 458 4.10 -13.95 -27.74
C VAL A 458 4.61 -15.34 -28.09
N GLY A 459 4.47 -16.27 -27.15
CA GLY A 459 4.76 -17.67 -27.40
C GLY A 459 4.12 -18.59 -26.38
N ILE A 460 4.02 -19.87 -26.69
CA ILE A 460 3.51 -20.88 -25.77
C ILE A 460 4.26 -22.20 -25.96
N ILE A 461 4.47 -22.91 -24.86
CA ILE A 461 5.03 -24.25 -24.85
C ILE A 461 4.19 -25.11 -23.90
N GLN A 462 3.83 -26.31 -24.34
CA GLN A 462 3.06 -27.23 -23.52
C GLN A 462 3.97 -28.03 -22.60
N LYS A 463 3.43 -28.44 -21.45
CA LYS A 463 4.12 -29.26 -20.45
C LYS A 463 4.81 -30.49 -21.05
N ASN A 464 4.20 -31.14 -22.04
CA ASN A 464 4.72 -32.36 -22.65
C ASN A 464 6.01 -32.13 -23.46
N ASP A 465 6.33 -30.88 -23.81
CA ASP A 465 7.52 -30.50 -24.54
C ASP A 465 8.71 -30.15 -23.62
N PHE A 466 8.51 -30.17 -22.29
CA PHE A 466 9.60 -29.97 -21.32
C PHE A 466 10.31 -31.31 -20.99
N PRO A 467 11.62 -31.29 -20.72
CA PRO A 467 12.38 -32.46 -20.32
C PRO A 467 11.89 -33.00 -18.96
N GLN A 468 11.65 -34.31 -18.90
CA GLN A 468 11.07 -35.00 -17.73
C GLN A 468 11.95 -34.96 -16.46
N ASN A 469 13.22 -34.57 -16.58
CA ASN A 469 14.18 -34.51 -15.46
C ASN A 469 14.17 -33.17 -14.72
N GLY A 470 13.31 -32.23 -15.12
CA GLY A 470 13.17 -30.89 -14.53
C GLY A 470 12.18 -30.81 -13.36
N LYS A 471 12.29 -29.72 -12.59
CA LYS A 471 11.45 -29.37 -11.45
C LYS A 471 9.95 -29.40 -11.83
N VAL A 472 9.12 -29.87 -10.90
CA VAL A 472 7.68 -30.14 -11.08
C VAL A 472 6.94 -29.03 -11.85
N ILE A 473 6.51 -29.38 -13.06
CA ILE A 473 5.60 -28.60 -13.91
C ILE A 473 4.19 -28.74 -13.34
N ASN A 474 3.65 -27.65 -12.80
CA ASN A 474 2.36 -27.62 -12.12
C ASN A 474 1.23 -26.99 -12.94
N VAL A 475 1.45 -26.75 -14.23
CA VAL A 475 0.45 -26.24 -15.19
C VAL A 475 0.54 -26.97 -16.52
N ASP A 476 -0.45 -26.84 -17.38
CA ASP A 476 -0.49 -27.49 -18.70
C ASP A 476 0.37 -26.78 -19.75
N ALA A 477 0.53 -25.46 -19.65
CA ALA A 477 1.33 -24.67 -20.58
C ALA A 477 1.98 -23.44 -19.93
N TYR A 478 3.07 -22.98 -20.55
CA TYR A 478 3.74 -21.72 -20.20
C TYR A 478 3.66 -20.76 -21.38
N LEU A 479 3.30 -19.53 -21.09
CA LEU A 479 3.11 -18.45 -22.05
C LEU A 479 4.23 -17.42 -21.89
N LEU A 480 4.82 -17.03 -23.02
CA LEU A 480 5.70 -15.87 -23.14
C LEU A 480 4.84 -14.65 -23.48
N ASN A 481 4.95 -13.61 -22.65
CA ASN A 481 4.26 -12.34 -22.83
C ASN A 481 5.28 -11.20 -22.97
N ASN A 482 5.67 -10.88 -24.20
CA ASN A 482 6.54 -9.76 -24.53
C ASN A 482 5.77 -8.58 -25.14
N LEU A 483 4.45 -8.51 -24.89
CA LEU A 483 3.62 -7.43 -25.39
C LEU A 483 4.05 -6.08 -24.80
N ASP A 484 3.75 -5.01 -25.51
CA ASP A 484 3.79 -3.66 -24.99
C ASP A 484 2.46 -2.94 -25.29
N PHE A 485 2.27 -1.76 -24.71
CA PHE A 485 1.02 -1.01 -24.86
C PHE A 485 0.92 -0.28 -26.22
N GLU A 486 2.04 -0.13 -26.92
CA GLU A 486 2.17 0.62 -28.16
C GLU A 486 1.94 -0.26 -29.40
N ASN A 487 2.28 -1.54 -29.34
CA ASN A 487 2.19 -2.50 -30.44
C ASN A 487 0.95 -3.37 -30.25
N ASP A 488 0.02 -3.26 -31.20
CA ASP A 488 -1.16 -4.11 -31.22
C ASP A 488 -0.92 -5.32 -32.13
N TYR A 489 -0.28 -6.34 -31.56
CA TYR A 489 0.03 -7.58 -32.27
C TYR A 489 -1.24 -8.34 -32.71
N PHE A 490 -2.31 -8.25 -31.93
CA PHE A 490 -3.53 -9.03 -32.15
C PHE A 490 -4.53 -8.38 -33.12
N GLY A 491 -4.21 -7.20 -33.68
CA GLY A 491 -5.06 -6.50 -34.63
C GLY A 491 -6.36 -5.96 -34.04
N ASN A 492 -6.39 -5.68 -32.73
CA ASN A 492 -7.46 -4.89 -32.13
C ASN A 492 -7.38 -3.46 -32.66
N SER A 493 -8.46 -2.92 -33.23
CA SER A 493 -8.49 -1.56 -33.78
C SER A 493 -8.31 -0.49 -32.70
N ARG A 494 -7.07 -0.26 -32.25
CA ARG A 494 -6.69 0.83 -31.34
C ARG A 494 -6.55 2.10 -32.15
N GLU A 495 -7.41 3.06 -31.88
CA GLU A 495 -7.30 4.38 -32.49
C GLU A 495 -6.23 5.18 -31.73
N THR A 496 -5.32 5.80 -32.49
CA THR A 496 -4.37 6.75 -31.94
C THR A 496 -4.95 8.15 -32.07
N PHE A 497 -5.03 8.88 -30.96
CA PHE A 497 -5.45 10.27 -30.97
C PHE A 497 -4.58 11.12 -30.04
N VAL A 498 -4.61 12.44 -30.27
CA VAL A 498 -3.77 13.40 -29.55
C VAL A 498 -4.67 14.39 -28.84
N VAL A 499 -4.48 14.53 -27.53
CA VAL A 499 -5.11 15.58 -26.75
C VAL A 499 -4.12 16.73 -26.60
N LYS A 500 -4.46 17.90 -27.14
CA LYS A 500 -3.69 19.14 -26.95
C LYS A 500 -4.00 19.80 -25.62
N ILE A 501 -2.97 20.21 -24.91
CA ILE A 501 -3.01 20.97 -23.65
C ILE A 501 -2.59 22.39 -24.01
N ASP A 502 -3.54 23.31 -23.93
CA ASP A 502 -3.32 24.70 -24.37
C ASP A 502 -2.50 25.49 -23.32
N SER A 503 -2.86 25.35 -22.04
CA SER A 503 -2.09 25.79 -20.87
C SER A 503 -2.56 25.05 -19.62
N LEU A 504 -1.68 24.86 -18.64
CA LEU A 504 -2.02 24.32 -17.31
C LEU A 504 -2.12 25.46 -16.29
N ASP A 505 -3.15 25.45 -15.46
CA ASP A 505 -3.38 26.46 -14.41
C ASP A 505 -2.47 26.22 -13.18
N ASN A 506 -1.14 26.33 -13.33
CA ASN A 506 -0.18 26.28 -12.21
C ASN A 506 1.23 26.76 -12.62
N PRO A 507 1.85 27.76 -11.98
CA PRO A 507 3.14 28.33 -12.42
C PRO A 507 4.40 27.50 -12.06
N TYR A 508 4.30 26.35 -11.39
CA TYR A 508 5.49 25.58 -10.99
C TYR A 508 6.04 24.69 -12.12
N GLU A 509 7.15 25.11 -12.74
CA GLU A 509 7.73 24.43 -13.91
C GLU A 509 8.24 22.99 -13.65
N ASP A 510 8.59 22.67 -12.40
CA ASP A 510 9.12 21.36 -12.00
C ASP A 510 8.04 20.39 -11.46
N GLU A 511 6.76 20.76 -11.55
CA GLU A 511 5.69 19.93 -11.00
C GLU A 511 5.30 18.76 -11.93
N THR A 512 5.11 17.59 -11.32
CA THR A 512 4.54 16.42 -12.00
C THR A 512 3.02 16.47 -11.88
N PHE A 513 2.35 16.40 -13.02
CA PHE A 513 0.90 16.31 -13.10
C PHE A 513 0.47 14.91 -13.51
N VAL A 514 -0.80 14.60 -13.26
CA VAL A 514 -1.40 13.33 -13.67
C VAL A 514 -2.55 13.62 -14.64
N ALA A 515 -2.42 13.10 -15.85
CA ALA A 515 -3.44 13.12 -16.88
C ALA A 515 -4.32 11.87 -16.77
N TYR A 516 -5.61 12.10 -16.60
CA TYR A 516 -6.66 11.10 -16.53
C TYR A 516 -7.51 11.17 -17.78
N LEU A 517 -7.78 10.03 -18.38
CA LEU A 517 -8.73 9.92 -19.47
C LEU A 517 -9.90 9.04 -19.01
N TYR A 518 -11.10 9.59 -19.06
CA TYR A 518 -12.33 8.89 -18.69
C TYR A 518 -13.24 8.72 -19.90
N ILE A 519 -14.08 7.68 -19.85
CA ILE A 519 -15.34 7.69 -20.60
C ILE A 519 -16.25 8.72 -19.93
N LYS A 520 -16.69 9.73 -20.68
CA LYS A 520 -17.37 10.91 -20.13
C LYS A 520 -18.66 10.55 -19.41
N SER A 521 -19.47 9.65 -19.97
CA SER A 521 -20.73 9.20 -19.37
C SER A 521 -20.52 8.50 -18.02
N GLU A 522 -19.48 7.67 -17.89
CA GLU A 522 -19.12 7.03 -16.62
C GLU A 522 -18.70 8.07 -15.57
N TYR A 523 -17.92 9.08 -15.98
CA TYR A 523 -17.51 10.17 -15.11
C TYR A 523 -18.68 11.06 -14.70
N GLU A 524 -19.61 11.39 -15.59
CA GLU A 524 -20.80 12.18 -15.24
C GLU A 524 -21.70 11.44 -14.24
N GLN A 525 -21.80 10.11 -14.36
CA GLN A 525 -22.61 9.29 -13.48
C GLN A 525 -21.99 9.08 -12.10
N HIS A 526 -20.66 8.93 -12.02
CA HIS A 526 -19.97 8.52 -10.78
C HIS A 526 -18.96 9.54 -10.24
N ALA A 527 -18.72 10.61 -10.99
CA ALA A 527 -17.72 11.63 -10.73
C ALA A 527 -16.36 11.00 -10.35
N ASN A 528 -15.85 11.39 -9.19
CA ASN A 528 -14.59 10.94 -8.61
C ASN A 528 -14.51 9.44 -8.28
N LYS A 529 -15.60 8.68 -8.44
CA LYS A 529 -15.65 7.21 -8.27
C LYS A 529 -15.56 6.44 -9.59
N ALA A 530 -15.59 7.11 -10.74
CA ALA A 530 -15.35 6.49 -12.04
C ALA A 530 -13.89 6.03 -12.15
N ILE A 531 -13.63 4.94 -12.88
CA ILE A 531 -12.27 4.47 -13.13
C ILE A 531 -11.81 4.98 -14.50
N PRO A 532 -10.68 5.71 -14.59
CA PRO A 532 -10.15 6.17 -15.87
C PRO A 532 -9.79 4.98 -16.76
N ILE A 533 -9.91 5.16 -18.08
CA ILE A 533 -9.44 4.20 -19.08
C ILE A 533 -7.94 4.31 -19.34
N SER A 534 -7.31 5.42 -18.93
CA SER A 534 -5.86 5.63 -19.02
C SER A 534 -5.41 6.68 -18.00
N VAL A 535 -4.24 6.46 -17.41
CA VAL A 535 -3.59 7.38 -16.46
C VAL A 535 -2.12 7.53 -16.85
N LYS A 536 -1.67 8.78 -17.05
CA LYS A 536 -0.29 9.11 -17.44
C LYS A 536 0.28 10.24 -16.59
N LEU A 537 1.58 10.19 -16.29
CA LEU A 537 2.32 11.34 -15.78
C LEU A 537 2.61 12.30 -16.92
N ILE A 538 2.45 13.60 -16.67
CA ILE A 538 2.85 14.67 -17.59
C ILE A 538 3.61 15.76 -16.83
N ASN A 539 4.44 16.52 -17.54
CA ASN A 539 5.14 17.68 -16.99
C ASN A 539 4.40 18.98 -17.32
N TYR A 540 4.75 20.07 -16.63
CA TYR A 540 4.14 21.39 -16.83
C TYR A 540 4.18 21.88 -18.29
N ARG A 541 5.28 21.61 -18.99
CA ARG A 541 5.52 22.08 -20.36
C ARG A 541 4.94 21.15 -21.43
N GLN A 542 4.19 20.12 -21.04
CA GLN A 542 3.65 19.13 -21.96
C GLN A 542 2.48 19.72 -22.76
N GLU A 543 2.69 19.98 -24.05
CA GLU A 543 1.66 20.58 -24.93
C GLU A 543 0.67 19.55 -25.49
N LYS A 544 1.01 18.26 -25.45
CA LYS A 544 0.19 17.19 -26.01
C LYS A 544 0.38 15.86 -25.30
N VAL A 545 -0.69 15.09 -25.19
CA VAL A 545 -0.67 13.71 -24.71
C VAL A 545 -1.21 12.81 -25.81
N ILE A 546 -0.46 11.74 -26.11
CA ILE A 546 -0.81 10.76 -27.13
C ILE A 546 -1.44 9.56 -26.43
N TYR A 547 -2.59 9.13 -26.95
CA TYR A 547 -3.30 7.95 -26.48
C TYR A 547 -3.45 6.98 -27.63
N LYS A 548 -3.32 5.68 -27.32
CA LYS A 548 -3.60 4.57 -28.21
C LYS A 548 -4.54 3.62 -27.49
N ILE A 549 -5.84 3.73 -27.80
CA ILE A 549 -6.89 3.05 -27.05
C ILE A 549 -7.83 2.33 -28.01
N ASP A 550 -8.22 1.12 -27.64
CA ASP A 550 -9.28 0.39 -28.31
C ASP A 550 -10.63 0.98 -27.87
N LEU A 551 -11.26 1.71 -28.78
CA LEU A 551 -12.55 2.34 -28.52
C LEU A 551 -13.62 1.39 -29.01
N CYS A 552 -14.08 0.52 -28.11
CA CYS A 552 -15.18 -0.40 -28.43
C CYS A 552 -16.49 0.36 -28.73
N ASP A 553 -16.62 1.62 -28.32
CA ASP A 553 -17.83 2.44 -28.51
C ASP A 553 -17.51 3.89 -28.87
N LYS A 554 -18.46 4.55 -29.55
CA LYS A 554 -18.47 6.00 -29.91
C LYS A 554 -18.60 6.91 -28.67
N ASN A 555 -17.92 6.57 -27.59
CA ASN A 555 -18.02 7.26 -26.33
C ASN A 555 -17.28 8.59 -26.40
N GLU A 556 -17.96 9.66 -25.97
CA GLU A 556 -17.27 10.91 -25.67
C GLU A 556 -16.30 10.66 -24.52
N LEU A 557 -15.10 11.23 -24.64
CA LEU A 557 -14.06 11.09 -23.64
C LEU A 557 -13.93 12.40 -22.84
N LEU A 558 -13.46 12.30 -21.60
CA LEU A 558 -13.17 13.44 -20.75
C LEU A 558 -11.71 13.34 -20.28
N PHE A 559 -10.92 14.32 -20.68
CA PHE A 559 -9.53 14.46 -20.27
C PHE A 559 -9.44 15.44 -19.10
N ILE A 560 -8.85 15.01 -18.00
CA ILE A 560 -8.66 15.81 -16.78
C ILE A 560 -7.19 15.75 -16.38
N VAL A 561 -6.59 16.88 -16.09
CA VAL A 561 -5.26 16.95 -15.48
C VAL A 561 -5.40 17.38 -14.04
N ARG A 562 -4.70 16.68 -13.14
CA ARG A 562 -4.58 17.07 -11.73
C ARG A 562 -3.13 17.30 -11.34
N ASP A 563 -2.95 18.22 -10.40
CA ASP A 563 -1.66 18.46 -9.73
C ASP A 563 -1.37 17.38 -8.66
N ARG A 564 -0.23 17.51 -7.96
CA ARG A 564 0.15 16.56 -6.91
C ARG A 564 -0.79 16.55 -5.69
N PHE A 565 -1.53 17.64 -5.48
CA PHE A 565 -2.51 17.81 -4.41
C PHE A 565 -3.91 17.33 -4.83
N ASN A 566 -4.00 16.72 -6.02
CA ASN A 566 -5.22 16.24 -6.66
C ASN A 566 -6.20 17.33 -7.09
N GLN A 567 -5.76 18.60 -7.17
CA GLN A 567 -6.58 19.69 -7.69
C GLN A 567 -6.65 19.60 -9.21
N ILE A 568 -7.83 19.85 -9.77
CA ILE A 568 -8.02 19.89 -11.22
C ILE A 568 -7.41 21.20 -11.75
N VAL A 569 -6.48 21.08 -12.69
CA VAL A 569 -5.78 22.21 -13.33
C VAL A 569 -6.09 22.32 -14.83
N PHE A 570 -6.75 21.32 -15.40
CA PHE A 570 -7.20 21.32 -16.80
C PHE A 570 -8.31 20.30 -17.01
N VAL A 571 -9.31 20.65 -17.81
CA VAL A 571 -10.40 19.75 -18.23
C VAL A 571 -10.72 20.00 -19.70
N LYS A 572 -10.86 18.92 -20.48
CA LYS A 572 -11.21 19.00 -21.91
C LYS A 572 -12.04 17.80 -22.33
N PRO A 573 -13.28 18.01 -22.84
CA PRO A 573 -13.98 16.99 -23.59
C PRO A 573 -13.17 16.63 -24.85
N VAL A 574 -13.05 15.33 -25.13
CA VAL A 574 -12.33 14.82 -26.28
C VAL A 574 -13.34 14.10 -27.18
N SER A 575 -13.64 14.74 -28.30
CA SER A 575 -14.40 14.12 -29.38
C SER A 575 -13.45 13.35 -30.28
N LEU A 576 -13.72 12.06 -30.46
CA LEU A 576 -13.05 11.22 -31.43
C LEU A 576 -13.62 11.56 -32.79
N ILE A 577 -13.07 12.60 -33.42
CA ILE A 577 -13.40 12.96 -34.80
C ILE A 577 -12.77 11.87 -35.68
N ARG A 578 -13.61 11.10 -36.37
CA ARG A 578 -13.18 10.18 -37.42
C ARG A 578 -12.84 10.92 -38.71
#